data_AF-A0A7S1DD16-F1
#
_entry.id   AF-A0A7S1DD16-F1
#
_cell.length_a   1.000
_cell.length_b   1.000
_cell.length_c   1.000
_cell.angle_alpha   90.00
_cell.angle_beta   90.00
_cell.angle_gamma   90.00
#
_symmetry.space_group_name_H-M   'P 1'
#
loop_
_entity.id
_entity.type
_entity.pdbx_description
1 polymer ?
#
loop_
_entity_poly.entity_id
_entity_poly.type
_entity_poly.pdbx_seq_one_letter_code
_entity_poly.pdbx_strand_id
1 'polypeptide(L)'
;AASTTINRGGPFGVVLAGGRDGKSTVLREVELYELQTNLWSPLPPLTTPRDGAAAASLNDIVMVVGGRGTFNTMDTAETWRLGSPEWEVVPARMKTARSFCAAVALPKYELIVVMGGRGSAFSELKSVEAFDLETREWRSLAPMVTPRMGCTAVPVGESKILVAGGLNNGVWVDTMEMYDVLEDHWEEMPVGLPEGCGFSAGTTVEDNGNTYFILLGGKHAAQRLMDQALCYSLELQKWRYLPNLTQGREGCYATSVGHAVKLFGGNYGTNTASPTRTAEELILTPYIRSTWTDVNNHGSEVSVDSRQVVQETPVSVQSGALFQPIQPQAPHSQTPEVVAVPVRTEPVVSEAHVVHTSTNHASTMDEPKKTPLPPPPRVGGKPVLRKVERLLMTHNGKKVWYTGQVNEYQKPQGKGIMWNDEDGSKYMGEWWDGMREGEGKTFFAQKQSMHYGSYHRDKRHGKGKFGWKDRRVYEGDFIEDRREGRGTLTWPDGTKYEGEFRRGGPNGMGQMTFADGTVYDGQFIKGKFDGFGVCHYSDGRVYRGEFREHKAHGTGRLTDANGTVIHTGLFIDDFPVSED
;
A
#
# COMPACT_ATOMS: atom_id res chain seq x y z
N ALA A 1 -1.24 19.81 7.54
CA ALA A 1 -0.03 19.28 6.90
C ALA A 1 -0.45 18.34 5.78
N ALA A 2 0.42 18.06 4.82
CA ALA A 2 0.30 16.88 3.97
C ALA A 2 0.68 15.64 4.78
N SER A 3 0.11 14.48 4.49
CA SER A 3 0.29 13.31 5.34
C SER A 3 0.15 12.00 4.59
N THR A 4 0.99 11.02 4.91
CA THR A 4 0.91 9.69 4.31
C THR A 4 1.57 8.62 5.19
N THR A 5 1.16 7.37 5.04
CA THR A 5 1.72 6.24 5.80
C THR A 5 2.84 5.60 5.02
N ILE A 6 4.04 5.56 5.57
CA ILE A 6 5.15 4.77 5.02
C ILE A 6 4.95 3.31 5.41
N ASN A 7 5.15 2.42 4.45
CA ASN A 7 5.09 0.98 4.67
C ASN A 7 6.47 0.34 4.59
N ARG A 8 6.86 -0.48 5.58
CA ARG A 8 8.02 -1.38 5.53
C ARG A 8 7.57 -2.84 5.66
N GLY A 9 6.82 -3.32 4.66
CA GLY A 9 6.12 -4.62 4.76
C GLY A 9 4.85 -4.57 5.64
N GLY A 10 4.33 -3.37 5.89
CA GLY A 10 3.17 -3.03 6.72
C GLY A 10 3.28 -1.56 7.19
N PRO A 11 2.22 -0.96 7.78
CA PRO A 11 2.27 0.42 8.29
C PRO A 11 3.41 0.61 9.30
N PHE A 12 4.43 1.37 8.90
CA PHE A 12 5.62 1.65 9.72
C PHE A 12 5.43 2.95 10.51
N GLY A 13 5.05 4.02 9.81
CA GLY A 13 4.89 5.32 10.41
C GLY A 13 4.12 6.28 9.52
N VAL A 14 3.66 7.37 10.11
CA VAL A 14 2.95 8.45 9.42
C VAL A 14 3.90 9.61 9.25
N VAL A 15 4.15 10.01 8.01
CA VAL A 15 4.86 11.25 7.72
C VAL A 15 3.86 12.38 7.67
N LEU A 16 4.13 13.44 8.42
CA LEU A 16 3.49 14.75 8.29
C LEU A 16 4.48 15.72 7.67
N ALA A 17 4.08 16.43 6.62
CA ALA A 17 4.94 17.37 5.92
C ALA A 17 4.25 18.73 5.72
N GLY A 18 4.94 19.80 6.12
CA GLY A 18 4.46 21.17 6.03
C GLY A 18 3.22 21.46 6.85
N GLY A 19 2.30 22.25 6.31
CA GLY A 19 1.12 22.76 7.00
C GLY A 19 1.30 24.21 7.44
N ARG A 20 0.61 24.58 8.51
CA ARG A 20 0.54 25.95 9.01
C ARG A 20 0.57 25.96 10.53
N ASP A 21 1.38 26.81 11.13
CA ASP A 21 1.43 26.99 12.59
C ASP A 21 0.28 27.90 13.10
N GLY A 22 0.19 28.06 14.41
CA GLY A 22 -0.79 28.97 15.04
C GLY A 22 -0.58 30.46 14.78
N LYS A 23 0.50 30.84 14.09
CA LYS A 23 0.79 32.20 13.64
C LYS A 23 0.51 32.38 12.14
N SER A 24 -0.09 31.38 11.50
CA SER A 24 -0.33 31.33 10.05
C SER A 24 0.91 31.26 9.16
N THR A 25 2.07 30.93 9.74
CA THR A 25 3.31 30.67 8.99
C THR A 25 3.16 29.35 8.24
N VAL A 26 3.49 29.35 6.95
CA VAL A 26 3.55 28.12 6.16
C VAL A 26 4.84 27.37 6.50
N LEU A 27 4.69 26.10 6.85
CA LEU A 27 5.74 25.25 7.39
C LEU A 27 6.42 24.44 6.29
N ARG A 28 7.70 24.12 6.49
CA ARG A 28 8.49 23.15 5.71
C ARG A 28 8.89 21.93 6.53
N GLU A 29 8.58 21.94 7.81
CA GLU A 29 8.88 20.92 8.78
C GLU A 29 8.26 19.60 8.37
N VAL A 30 9.00 18.52 8.61
CA VAL A 30 8.53 17.16 8.36
C VAL A 30 8.79 16.36 9.63
N GLU A 31 7.78 15.62 10.07
CA GLU A 31 7.87 14.75 11.23
C GLU A 31 7.36 13.36 10.86
N LEU A 32 8.00 12.34 11.42
CA LEU A 32 7.57 10.96 11.36
C LEU A 32 6.97 10.58 12.71
N TYR A 33 5.73 10.10 12.69
CA TYR A 33 5.14 9.37 13.80
C TYR A 33 5.37 7.88 13.59
N GLU A 34 6.18 7.25 14.43
CA GLU A 34 6.40 5.82 14.39
C GLU A 34 5.27 5.09 15.11
N LEU A 35 4.49 4.28 14.37
CA LEU A 35 3.28 3.64 14.88
C LEU A 35 3.55 2.63 16.00
N GLN A 36 4.78 2.13 16.08
CA GLN A 36 5.18 1.09 17.03
C GLN A 36 5.67 1.65 18.37
N THR A 37 6.40 2.76 18.31
CA THR A 37 6.99 3.42 19.49
C THR A 37 6.13 4.56 20.00
N ASN A 38 5.13 5.01 19.22
CA ASN A 38 4.34 6.21 19.47
C ASN A 38 5.22 7.46 19.68
N LEU A 39 6.35 7.53 18.95
CA LEU A 39 7.29 8.64 19.01
C LEU A 39 7.20 9.50 17.76
N TRP A 40 7.38 10.81 17.99
CA TRP A 40 7.61 11.77 16.92
C TRP A 40 9.12 11.96 16.75
N SER A 41 9.61 11.79 15.53
CA SER A 41 10.98 12.09 15.13
C SER A 41 11.00 13.10 13.99
N PRO A 42 11.91 14.10 14.02
CA PRO A 42 12.05 15.04 12.92
C PRO A 42 12.66 14.34 11.70
N LEU A 43 12.14 14.65 10.52
CA LEU A 43 12.70 14.28 9.23
C LEU A 43 13.34 15.51 8.56
N PRO A 44 14.17 15.32 7.51
CA PRO A 44 14.64 16.44 6.70
C PRO A 44 13.48 17.35 6.26
N PRO A 45 13.63 18.68 6.32
CA PRO A 45 12.56 19.59 5.94
C PRO A 45 12.36 19.60 4.42
N LEU A 46 11.14 19.93 3.99
CA LEU A 46 10.84 20.25 2.60
C LEU A 46 11.73 21.41 2.12
N THR A 47 12.07 21.40 0.84
CA THR A 47 12.78 22.52 0.21
C THR A 47 11.89 23.76 0.13
N THR A 48 10.58 23.55 -0.06
CA THR A 48 9.59 24.62 -0.17
C THR A 48 8.50 24.47 0.91
N PRO A 49 8.20 25.51 1.70
CA PRO A 49 7.10 25.46 2.67
C PRO A 49 5.75 25.37 1.96
N ARG A 50 4.89 24.45 2.41
CA ARG A 50 3.61 24.14 1.77
C ARG A 50 2.51 23.92 2.79
N ASP A 51 1.39 24.63 2.64
CA ASP A 51 0.13 24.38 3.36
C ASP A 51 -0.92 23.81 2.40
N GLY A 52 -1.81 22.95 2.89
CA GLY A 52 -2.82 22.29 2.06
C GLY A 52 -2.23 21.47 0.90
N ALA A 53 -0.98 21.00 1.00
CA ALA A 53 -0.44 20.01 0.08
C ALA A 53 -1.05 18.62 0.36
N ALA A 54 -1.00 17.73 -0.63
CA ALA A 54 -1.32 16.32 -0.45
C ALA A 54 -0.03 15.50 -0.36
N ALA A 55 -0.09 14.32 0.25
CA ALA A 55 1.02 13.39 0.22
C ALA A 55 0.52 11.97 -0.05
N ALA A 56 1.35 11.20 -0.74
CA ALA A 56 1.15 9.78 -0.97
C ALA A 56 2.51 9.08 -0.88
N SER A 57 2.50 7.87 -0.34
CA SER A 57 3.67 7.01 -0.25
C SER A 57 3.54 5.85 -1.21
N LEU A 58 4.64 5.52 -1.87
CA LEU A 58 4.73 4.35 -2.72
C LEU A 58 6.09 3.70 -2.52
N ASN A 59 6.09 2.45 -2.06
CA ASN A 59 7.28 1.74 -1.61
C ASN A 59 8.00 2.57 -0.53
N ASP A 60 9.27 2.87 -0.75
CA ASP A 60 10.11 3.63 0.19
C ASP A 60 10.10 5.14 -0.11
N ILE A 61 9.23 5.61 -1.00
CA ILE A 61 9.19 6.99 -1.47
C ILE A 61 7.93 7.68 -0.92
N VAL A 62 8.11 8.84 -0.32
CA VAL A 62 7.04 9.78 0.00
C VAL A 62 7.06 10.90 -1.03
N MET A 63 5.92 11.19 -1.63
CA MET A 63 5.72 12.38 -2.45
C MET A 63 4.83 13.37 -1.72
N VAL A 64 5.24 14.64 -1.69
CA VAL A 64 4.41 15.79 -1.28
C VAL A 64 4.15 16.63 -2.52
N VAL A 65 2.89 16.91 -2.81
CA VAL A 65 2.47 17.51 -4.09
C VAL A 65 1.52 18.69 -3.89
N GLY A 66 1.75 19.73 -4.69
CA GLY A 66 0.94 20.94 -4.71
C GLY A 66 1.04 21.72 -3.40
N GLY A 67 -0.12 22.20 -2.95
CA GLY A 67 -0.25 23.08 -1.79
C GLY A 67 -0.16 24.55 -2.16
N ARG A 68 -0.16 25.39 -1.13
CA ARG A 68 0.03 26.83 -1.24
C ARG A 68 1.23 27.26 -0.41
N GLY A 69 2.06 28.12 -0.99
CA GLY A 69 3.03 28.91 -0.24
C GLY A 69 2.35 30.11 0.39
N THR A 70 3.13 31.16 0.65
CA THR A 70 2.60 32.40 1.22
C THR A 70 1.66 33.13 0.24
N PHE A 71 1.92 33.06 -1.07
CA PHE A 71 1.21 33.88 -2.06
C PHE A 71 0.74 33.13 -3.31
N ASN A 72 1.10 31.86 -3.48
CA ASN A 72 0.83 31.11 -4.69
C ASN A 72 0.34 29.69 -4.40
N THR A 73 -0.56 29.20 -5.25
CA THR A 73 -0.86 27.77 -5.39
C THR A 73 0.24 27.12 -6.23
N MET A 74 0.67 25.92 -5.85
CA MET A 74 1.82 25.24 -6.46
C MET A 74 1.39 24.07 -7.35
N ASP A 75 2.17 23.89 -8.41
CA ASP A 75 2.14 22.78 -9.40
C ASP A 75 3.34 21.83 -9.26
N THR A 76 4.19 22.06 -8.25
CA THR A 76 5.40 21.29 -7.99
C THR A 76 5.14 20.13 -7.01
N ALA A 77 6.02 19.14 -7.06
CA ALA A 77 6.09 18.06 -6.09
C ALA A 77 7.52 17.89 -5.58
N GLU A 78 7.66 17.29 -4.41
CA GLU A 78 8.92 16.89 -3.81
C GLU A 78 8.82 15.43 -3.38
N THR A 79 9.89 14.69 -3.57
CA THR A 79 9.99 13.28 -3.18
C THR A 79 11.09 13.09 -2.16
N TRP A 80 10.84 12.25 -1.18
CA TRP A 80 11.85 11.79 -0.23
C TRP A 80 11.83 10.28 -0.19
N ARG A 81 13.00 9.68 -0.42
CA ARG A 81 13.20 8.25 -0.20
C ARG A 81 13.64 8.04 1.24
N LEU A 82 13.02 7.09 1.91
CA LEU A 82 13.30 6.75 3.29
C LEU A 82 14.81 6.56 3.55
N GLY A 83 15.34 7.30 4.53
CA GLY A 83 16.76 7.30 4.89
C GLY A 83 17.62 8.31 4.10
N SER A 84 17.06 9.02 3.11
CA SER A 84 17.78 10.07 2.40
C SER A 84 17.94 11.32 3.29
N PRO A 85 19.05 12.06 3.18
CA PRO A 85 19.31 13.24 4.01
C PRO A 85 18.51 14.47 3.58
N GLU A 86 17.94 14.47 2.37
CA GLU A 86 17.26 15.63 1.78
C GLU A 86 16.08 15.21 0.89
N TRP A 87 15.15 16.15 0.67
CA TRP A 87 14.06 16.04 -0.28
C TRP A 87 14.53 16.41 -1.68
N GLU A 88 14.09 15.66 -2.67
CA GLU A 88 14.35 15.92 -4.09
C GLU A 88 13.15 16.65 -4.71
N VAL A 89 13.40 17.79 -5.36
CA VAL A 89 12.37 18.47 -6.15
C VAL A 89 12.11 17.68 -7.44
N VAL A 90 10.86 17.32 -7.69
CA VAL A 90 10.47 16.66 -8.94
C VAL A 90 10.56 17.68 -10.09
N PRO A 91 11.40 17.46 -11.12
CA PRO A 91 11.55 18.42 -12.21
C PRO A 91 10.28 18.56 -13.06
N ALA A 92 9.58 17.44 -13.28
CA ALA A 92 8.30 17.43 -13.97
C ALA A 92 7.21 18.09 -13.10
N ARG A 93 6.43 18.98 -13.70
CA ARG A 93 5.38 19.75 -13.03
C ARG A 93 4.00 19.25 -13.43
N MET A 94 3.05 19.36 -12.50
CA MET A 94 1.64 19.20 -12.84
C MET A 94 1.23 20.28 -13.84
N LYS A 95 0.31 19.95 -14.74
CA LYS A 95 -0.32 20.92 -15.65
C LYS A 95 -1.16 21.93 -14.87
N THR A 96 -1.75 21.52 -13.76
CA THR A 96 -2.61 22.37 -12.93
C THR A 96 -2.02 22.54 -11.53
N ALA A 97 -1.72 23.77 -11.15
CA ALA A 97 -1.41 24.12 -9.77
C ALA A 97 -2.64 23.86 -8.88
N ARG A 98 -2.45 23.19 -7.74
CA ARG A 98 -3.55 22.79 -6.85
C ARG A 98 -3.16 22.84 -5.37
N SER A 99 -4.08 23.34 -4.55
CA SER A 99 -4.03 23.28 -3.07
C SER A 99 -5.27 22.57 -2.54
N PHE A 100 -5.22 21.98 -1.36
CA PHE A 100 -6.29 21.17 -0.78
C PHE A 100 -6.78 20.05 -1.71
N CYS A 101 -5.85 19.51 -2.49
CA CYS A 101 -6.07 18.33 -3.32
C CYS A 101 -5.94 17.06 -2.48
N ALA A 102 -6.32 15.92 -3.07
CA ALA A 102 -6.04 14.61 -2.51
C ALA A 102 -5.01 13.89 -3.38
N ALA A 103 -4.20 13.04 -2.76
CA ALA A 103 -3.21 12.19 -3.44
C ALA A 103 -3.35 10.75 -2.95
N VAL A 104 -3.35 9.80 -3.87
CA VAL A 104 -3.49 8.37 -3.59
C VAL A 104 -2.42 7.61 -4.39
N ALA A 105 -1.72 6.69 -3.72
CA ALA A 105 -0.80 5.79 -4.39
C ALA A 105 -1.52 4.53 -4.86
N LEU A 106 -1.18 4.05 -6.06
CA LEU A 106 -1.63 2.77 -6.62
C LEU A 106 -0.41 1.89 -6.88
N PRO A 107 0.02 1.07 -5.89
CA PRO A 107 1.33 0.43 -5.93
C PRO A 107 1.56 -0.54 -7.08
N LYS A 108 0.52 -1.28 -7.47
CA LYS A 108 0.57 -2.24 -8.58
C LYS A 108 0.96 -1.57 -9.91
N TYR A 109 0.63 -0.30 -10.07
CA TYR A 109 0.86 0.47 -11.29
C TYR A 109 2.01 1.46 -11.16
N GLU A 110 2.66 1.53 -10.00
CA GLU A 110 3.69 2.51 -9.69
C GLU A 110 3.25 3.98 -9.93
N LEU A 111 1.98 4.27 -9.65
CA LEU A 111 1.38 5.60 -9.86
C LEU A 111 1.06 6.31 -8.55
N ILE A 112 1.20 7.64 -8.56
CA ILE A 112 0.58 8.53 -7.59
C ILE A 112 -0.46 9.38 -8.32
N VAL A 113 -1.72 9.23 -7.97
CA VAL A 113 -2.85 9.95 -8.58
C VAL A 113 -3.23 11.12 -7.70
N VAL A 114 -3.30 12.32 -8.28
CA VAL A 114 -3.64 13.57 -7.59
C VAL A 114 -4.90 14.14 -8.21
N MET A 115 -5.86 14.50 -7.36
CA MET A 115 -7.19 14.87 -7.79
C MET A 115 -7.76 16.05 -7.01
N GLY A 116 -8.61 16.80 -7.70
CA GLY A 116 -9.31 17.94 -7.12
C GLY A 116 -8.39 19.02 -6.56
N GLY A 117 -8.86 19.67 -5.51
CA GLY A 117 -8.25 20.84 -4.91
C GLY A 117 -8.75 22.15 -5.51
N ARG A 118 -8.06 23.24 -5.17
CA ARG A 118 -8.33 24.59 -5.60
C ARG A 118 -7.16 25.12 -6.41
N GLY A 119 -7.44 25.59 -7.62
CA GLY A 119 -6.44 26.11 -8.54
C GLY A 119 -5.99 27.54 -8.21
N SER A 120 -5.03 28.05 -8.97
CA SER A 120 -4.53 29.44 -8.82
C SER A 120 -5.60 30.51 -9.10
N ALA A 121 -6.61 30.19 -9.91
CA ALA A 121 -7.77 31.04 -10.17
C ALA A 121 -8.83 30.99 -9.05
N PHE A 122 -8.51 30.35 -7.91
CA PHE A 122 -9.41 30.18 -6.77
C PHE A 122 -10.67 29.35 -7.05
N SER A 123 -10.70 28.62 -8.17
CA SER A 123 -11.76 27.68 -8.53
C SER A 123 -11.46 26.26 -8.05
N GLU A 124 -12.49 25.54 -7.63
CA GLU A 124 -12.43 24.11 -7.36
C GLU A 124 -12.15 23.33 -8.64
N LEU A 125 -11.32 22.31 -8.53
CA LEU A 125 -10.83 21.52 -9.65
C LEU A 125 -11.56 20.19 -9.70
N LYS A 126 -11.85 19.74 -10.91
CA LYS A 126 -12.19 18.34 -11.22
C LYS A 126 -11.07 17.60 -11.95
N SER A 127 -9.97 18.29 -12.26
CA SER A 127 -8.85 17.70 -12.99
C SER A 127 -8.13 16.67 -12.13
N VAL A 128 -7.72 15.59 -12.79
CA VAL A 128 -6.99 14.47 -12.20
C VAL A 128 -5.70 14.30 -13.00
N GLU A 129 -4.59 14.16 -12.30
CA GLU A 129 -3.27 13.96 -12.90
C GLU A 129 -2.57 12.81 -12.17
N ALA A 130 -1.86 11.96 -12.91
CA ALA A 130 -1.05 10.90 -12.34
C ALA A 130 0.42 11.17 -12.58
N PHE A 131 1.22 10.97 -11.55
CA PHE A 131 2.67 10.88 -11.65
C PHE A 131 3.08 9.43 -11.75
N ASP A 132 3.84 9.13 -12.80
CA ASP A 132 4.40 7.81 -13.05
C ASP A 132 5.83 7.77 -12.51
N LEU A 133 6.09 6.87 -11.56
CA LEU A 133 7.38 6.82 -10.86
C LEU A 133 8.51 6.22 -11.71
N GLU A 134 8.18 5.44 -12.74
CA GLU A 134 9.16 4.84 -13.66
C GLU A 134 9.68 5.90 -14.63
N THR A 135 8.76 6.62 -15.28
CA THR A 135 9.08 7.67 -16.27
C THR A 135 9.41 9.02 -15.64
N ARG A 136 8.96 9.25 -14.39
CA ARG A 136 9.02 10.51 -13.67
C ARG A 136 8.28 11.66 -14.36
N GLU A 137 7.20 11.35 -15.07
CA GLU A 137 6.37 12.30 -15.79
C GLU A 137 4.94 12.40 -15.23
N TRP A 138 4.31 13.54 -15.47
CA TRP A 138 2.89 13.77 -15.18
C TRP A 138 2.05 13.51 -16.43
N ARG A 139 0.90 12.86 -16.24
CA ARG A 139 -0.14 12.74 -17.27
C ARG A 139 -1.51 13.15 -16.75
N SER A 140 -2.33 13.74 -17.61
CA SER A 140 -3.72 14.01 -17.30
C SER A 140 -4.55 12.73 -17.44
N LEU A 141 -5.48 12.53 -16.51
CA LEU A 141 -6.46 11.45 -16.51
C LEU A 141 -7.87 12.02 -16.70
N ALA A 142 -8.87 11.16 -16.85
CA ALA A 142 -10.26 11.57 -16.89
C ALA A 142 -10.62 12.42 -15.65
N PRO A 143 -11.30 13.57 -15.83
CA PRO A 143 -11.68 14.42 -14.72
C PRO A 143 -12.82 13.81 -13.92
N MET A 144 -12.88 14.11 -12.62
CA MET A 144 -14.04 13.85 -11.77
C MET A 144 -15.30 14.47 -12.38
N VAL A 145 -16.47 13.94 -12.03
CA VAL A 145 -17.77 14.51 -12.38
C VAL A 145 -17.94 15.84 -11.66
N THR A 146 -17.70 15.87 -10.34
CA THR A 146 -17.88 17.05 -9.50
C THR A 146 -16.54 17.71 -9.17
N PRO A 147 -16.37 19.03 -9.39
CA PRO A 147 -15.23 19.78 -8.87
C PRO A 147 -15.24 19.81 -7.35
N ARG A 148 -14.10 19.52 -6.71
CA ARG A 148 -14.02 19.42 -5.24
C ARG A 148 -12.68 19.95 -4.74
N MET A 149 -12.70 20.76 -3.69
CA MET A 149 -11.52 20.99 -2.84
C MET A 149 -11.72 20.35 -1.46
N GLY A 150 -10.63 19.90 -0.83
CA GLY A 150 -10.69 19.25 0.49
C GLY A 150 -11.51 17.96 0.50
N CYS A 151 -11.57 17.24 -0.63
CA CYS A 151 -12.19 15.92 -0.67
C CYS A 151 -11.31 14.87 0.03
N THR A 152 -11.95 13.80 0.47
CA THR A 152 -11.24 12.60 0.94
C THR A 152 -11.10 11.64 -0.23
N ALA A 153 -9.89 11.14 -0.49
CA ALA A 153 -9.66 10.11 -1.50
C ALA A 153 -8.89 8.93 -0.89
N VAL A 154 -9.31 7.71 -1.21
CA VAL A 154 -8.73 6.48 -0.68
C VAL A 154 -8.59 5.40 -1.76
N PRO A 155 -7.55 4.56 -1.74
CA PRO A 155 -7.45 3.42 -2.64
C PRO A 155 -8.47 2.35 -2.27
N VAL A 156 -9.07 1.73 -3.29
CA VAL A 156 -10.01 0.60 -3.16
C VAL A 156 -9.49 -0.55 -4.02
N GLY A 157 -9.13 -1.65 -3.37
CA GLY A 157 -8.42 -2.75 -4.02
C GLY A 157 -7.13 -2.27 -4.67
N GLU A 158 -6.77 -2.87 -5.82
CA GLU A 158 -5.51 -2.57 -6.49
C GLU A 158 -5.61 -1.44 -7.54
N SER A 159 -6.80 -1.21 -8.11
CA SER A 159 -6.99 -0.39 -9.33
C SER A 159 -7.97 0.77 -9.21
N LYS A 160 -8.65 0.91 -8.07
CA LYS A 160 -9.71 1.92 -7.92
C LYS A 160 -9.39 2.95 -6.86
N ILE A 161 -9.99 4.13 -7.01
CA ILE A 161 -9.90 5.22 -6.05
C ILE A 161 -11.31 5.71 -5.76
N LEU A 162 -11.70 5.70 -4.48
CA LEU A 162 -12.94 6.30 -4.02
C LEU A 162 -12.68 7.74 -3.57
N VAL A 163 -13.48 8.68 -4.06
CA VAL A 163 -13.49 10.08 -3.63
C VAL A 163 -14.81 10.40 -2.96
N ALA A 164 -14.76 11.03 -1.80
CA ALA A 164 -15.93 11.41 -1.03
C ALA A 164 -15.87 12.89 -0.62
N GLY A 165 -17.02 13.55 -0.73
CA GLY A 165 -17.25 14.88 -0.19
C GLY A 165 -16.39 16.00 -0.79
N GLY A 166 -15.99 16.94 0.04
CA GLY A 166 -15.31 18.17 -0.32
C GLY A 166 -16.25 19.37 -0.42
N LEU A 167 -15.69 20.50 -0.85
CA LEU A 167 -16.39 21.75 -1.07
C LEU A 167 -16.45 22.04 -2.57
N ASN A 168 -17.61 22.49 -3.05
CA ASN A 168 -17.83 22.96 -4.41
C ASN A 168 -18.72 24.21 -4.39
N ASN A 169 -18.28 25.33 -4.96
CA ASN A 169 -19.05 26.59 -4.97
C ASN A 169 -19.60 27.01 -3.59
N GLY A 170 -18.80 26.78 -2.53
CA GLY A 170 -19.20 27.11 -1.15
C GLY A 170 -20.20 26.14 -0.51
N VAL A 171 -20.59 25.06 -1.21
CA VAL A 171 -21.48 24.01 -0.71
C VAL A 171 -20.66 22.77 -0.39
N TRP A 172 -20.86 22.21 0.81
CA TRP A 172 -20.30 20.91 1.17
C TRP A 172 -21.04 19.83 0.40
N VAL A 173 -20.30 19.03 -0.34
CA VAL A 173 -20.86 18.02 -1.24
C VAL A 173 -20.96 16.70 -0.48
N ASP A 174 -22.04 15.96 -0.67
CA ASP A 174 -22.27 14.63 -0.11
C ASP A 174 -22.00 13.49 -1.11
N THR A 175 -21.89 13.80 -2.40
CA THR A 175 -21.68 12.78 -3.44
C THR A 175 -20.31 12.11 -3.33
N MET A 176 -20.27 10.86 -3.78
CA MET A 176 -19.09 10.00 -3.85
C MET A 176 -18.88 9.53 -5.29
N GLU A 177 -17.64 9.42 -5.71
CA GLU A 177 -17.26 9.00 -7.07
C GLU A 177 -16.14 7.96 -6.99
N MET A 178 -16.19 6.94 -7.83
CA MET A 178 -15.17 5.91 -7.95
C MET A 178 -14.46 6.06 -9.28
N TYR A 179 -13.14 6.06 -9.26
CA TYR A 179 -12.30 6.05 -10.44
C TYR A 179 -11.72 4.65 -10.65
N ASP A 180 -11.74 4.17 -11.89
CA ASP A 180 -11.01 2.96 -12.31
C ASP A 180 -9.83 3.35 -13.20
N VAL A 181 -8.61 3.06 -12.74
CA VAL A 181 -7.37 3.39 -13.47
C VAL A 181 -7.19 2.57 -14.75
N LEU A 182 -7.82 1.40 -14.85
CA LEU A 182 -7.73 0.54 -16.04
C LEU A 182 -8.61 1.06 -17.17
N GLU A 183 -9.76 1.65 -16.82
CA GLU A 183 -10.72 2.18 -17.77
C GLU A 183 -10.54 3.69 -18.00
N ASP A 184 -9.76 4.37 -17.15
CA ASP A 184 -9.66 5.83 -17.10
C ASP A 184 -11.05 6.49 -17.07
N HIS A 185 -11.88 6.04 -16.13
CA HIS A 185 -13.30 6.38 -16.06
C HIS A 185 -13.76 6.60 -14.62
N TRP A 186 -14.68 7.57 -14.46
CA TRP A 186 -15.33 7.88 -13.19
C TRP A 186 -16.79 7.41 -13.21
N GLU A 187 -17.21 6.70 -12.18
CA GLU A 187 -18.60 6.36 -11.90
C GLU A 187 -19.09 7.06 -10.62
N GLU A 188 -20.32 7.57 -10.64
CA GLU A 188 -20.95 8.09 -9.43
C GLU A 188 -21.44 6.92 -8.57
N MET A 189 -21.15 6.98 -7.27
CA MET A 189 -21.60 5.95 -6.34
C MET A 189 -23.10 6.10 -6.09
N PRO A 190 -23.87 4.99 -6.00
CA PRO A 190 -25.32 5.04 -5.85
C PRO A 190 -25.77 5.61 -4.49
N VAL A 191 -24.88 5.61 -3.49
CA VAL A 191 -25.15 6.12 -2.16
C VAL A 191 -24.01 7.07 -1.76
N GLY A 192 -24.34 8.34 -1.60
CA GLY A 192 -23.44 9.39 -1.09
C GLY A 192 -23.32 9.38 0.43
N LEU A 193 -22.55 10.31 0.96
CA LEU A 193 -22.40 10.60 2.39
C LEU A 193 -23.77 10.94 3.02
N PRO A 194 -23.99 10.62 4.32
CA PRO A 194 -25.21 11.03 5.02
C PRO A 194 -25.38 12.56 5.12
N GLU A 195 -24.27 13.29 5.20
CA GLU A 195 -24.23 14.75 5.16
C GLU A 195 -22.99 15.22 4.37
N GLY A 196 -23.14 16.31 3.63
CA GLY A 196 -22.05 16.93 2.90
C GLY A 196 -20.96 17.44 3.84
N CYS A 197 -19.73 17.01 3.61
CA CYS A 197 -18.59 17.37 4.44
C CYS A 197 -17.29 17.44 3.63
N GLY A 198 -16.27 18.09 4.18
CA GLY A 198 -14.94 18.14 3.58
C GLY A 198 -13.84 18.39 4.62
N PHE A 199 -12.59 18.32 4.18
CA PHE A 199 -11.39 18.31 5.03
C PHE A 199 -11.41 17.21 6.09
N SER A 200 -12.18 16.16 5.83
CA SER A 200 -12.21 14.92 6.61
C SER A 200 -10.95 14.10 6.34
N ALA A 201 -10.63 13.23 7.27
CA ALA A 201 -9.66 12.18 7.08
C ALA A 201 -10.38 10.91 6.60
N GLY A 202 -9.71 10.09 5.78
CA GLY A 202 -10.25 8.78 5.46
C GLY A 202 -9.18 7.74 5.18
N THR A 203 -9.59 6.49 5.34
CA THR A 203 -8.76 5.30 5.07
C THR A 203 -9.67 4.15 4.66
N THR A 204 -9.09 3.11 4.08
CA THR A 204 -9.78 1.84 3.84
C THR A 204 -9.34 0.76 4.81
N VAL A 205 -10.26 -0.16 5.11
CA VAL A 205 -10.01 -1.36 5.89
C VAL A 205 -10.63 -2.55 5.17
N GLU A 206 -9.88 -3.64 5.06
CA GLU A 206 -10.36 -4.89 4.49
C GLU A 206 -10.62 -5.92 5.60
N ASP A 207 -11.79 -6.56 5.60
CA ASP A 207 -12.09 -7.70 6.47
C ASP A 207 -12.91 -8.74 5.71
N ASN A 208 -12.47 -10.00 5.73
CA ASN A 208 -13.14 -11.12 5.09
C ASN A 208 -13.50 -10.90 3.60
N GLY A 209 -12.64 -10.21 2.85
CA GLY A 209 -12.86 -9.91 1.43
C GLY A 209 -13.77 -8.71 1.16
N ASN A 210 -14.31 -8.06 2.20
CA ASN A 210 -15.07 -6.82 2.08
C ASN A 210 -14.16 -5.62 2.29
N THR A 211 -14.42 -4.54 1.54
CA THR A 211 -13.75 -3.25 1.74
C THR A 211 -14.68 -2.29 2.46
N TYR A 212 -14.16 -1.63 3.49
CA TYR A 212 -14.83 -0.59 4.26
C TYR A 212 -14.09 0.73 4.10
N PHE A 213 -14.83 1.78 3.75
CA PHE A 213 -14.32 3.15 3.75
C PHE A 213 -14.66 3.82 5.08
N ILE A 214 -13.64 4.32 5.77
CA ILE A 214 -13.77 5.00 7.05
C ILE A 214 -13.54 6.49 6.82
N LEU A 215 -14.48 7.30 7.30
CA LEU A 215 -14.41 8.76 7.25
C LEU A 215 -14.45 9.32 8.67
N LEU A 216 -13.51 10.20 8.99
CA LEU A 216 -13.31 10.74 10.32
C LEU A 216 -13.15 12.25 10.27
N GLY A 217 -13.90 12.95 11.11
CA GLY A 217 -13.80 14.39 11.27
C GLY A 217 -14.10 15.17 9.99
N GLY A 218 -13.59 16.40 9.93
CA GLY A 218 -13.86 17.37 8.88
C GLY A 218 -14.80 18.49 9.31
N LYS A 219 -15.37 19.15 8.31
CA LYS A 219 -16.38 20.21 8.48
C LYS A 219 -17.60 19.91 7.65
N HIS A 220 -18.76 20.24 8.21
CA HIS A 220 -20.06 20.15 7.55
C HIS A 220 -20.79 21.50 7.59
N ALA A 221 -22.09 21.50 7.27
CA ALA A 221 -22.91 22.71 7.27
C ALA A 221 -22.81 23.48 8.61
N ALA A 222 -22.87 24.81 8.55
CA ALA A 222 -22.61 25.74 9.66
C ALA A 222 -21.15 25.84 10.17
N GLN A 223 -20.15 25.36 9.40
CA GLN A 223 -18.71 25.43 9.78
C GLN A 223 -18.39 24.72 11.10
N ARG A 224 -19.28 23.82 11.53
CA ARG A 224 -19.07 23.02 12.73
C ARG A 224 -18.07 21.91 12.41
N LEU A 225 -17.12 21.73 13.32
CA LEU A 225 -16.18 20.62 13.26
C LEU A 225 -16.90 19.33 13.62
N MET A 226 -16.68 18.31 12.79
CA MET A 226 -17.30 17.01 12.91
C MET A 226 -16.50 16.16 13.90
N ASP A 227 -17.18 15.66 14.94
CA ASP A 227 -16.70 14.58 15.81
C ASP A 227 -17.20 13.21 15.34
N GLN A 228 -18.21 13.17 14.49
CA GLN A 228 -18.75 11.93 13.94
C GLN A 228 -17.70 11.13 13.16
N ALA A 229 -17.79 9.82 13.31
CA ALA A 229 -17.02 8.83 12.58
C ALA A 229 -17.99 7.95 11.79
N LEU A 230 -17.69 7.71 10.52
CA LEU A 230 -18.56 6.98 9.60
C LEU A 230 -17.83 5.80 8.96
N CYS A 231 -18.57 4.73 8.72
CA CYS A 231 -18.11 3.54 8.01
C CYS A 231 -19.07 3.25 6.86
N TYR A 232 -18.54 3.17 5.65
CA TYR A 232 -19.26 2.75 4.46
C TYR A 232 -18.81 1.35 4.05
N SER A 233 -19.76 0.42 3.92
CA SER A 233 -19.50 -0.89 3.33
C SER A 233 -19.68 -0.81 1.82
N LEU A 234 -18.61 -1.07 1.06
CA LEU A 234 -18.67 -1.05 -0.41
C LEU A 234 -19.55 -2.18 -0.95
N GLU A 235 -19.52 -3.34 -0.29
CA GLU A 235 -20.31 -4.51 -0.69
C GLU A 235 -21.80 -4.29 -0.43
N LEU A 236 -22.15 -3.73 0.74
CA LEU A 236 -23.55 -3.51 1.11
C LEU A 236 -24.11 -2.19 0.59
N GLN A 237 -23.25 -1.27 0.18
CA GLN A 237 -23.57 0.11 -0.17
C GLN A 237 -24.35 0.84 0.93
N LYS A 238 -23.92 0.67 2.18
CA LYS A 238 -24.59 1.23 3.38
C LYS A 238 -23.62 2.00 4.24
N TRP A 239 -24.12 3.06 4.83
CA TRP A 239 -23.41 3.84 5.83
C TRP A 239 -23.79 3.42 7.24
N ARG A 240 -22.84 3.58 8.16
CA ARG A 240 -23.02 3.33 9.59
C ARG A 240 -22.24 4.36 10.40
N TYR A 241 -22.83 4.81 11.50
CA TYR A 241 -22.10 5.54 12.53
C TYR A 241 -21.16 4.62 13.32
N LEU A 242 -19.95 5.11 13.52
CA LEU A 242 -18.97 4.59 14.47
C LEU A 242 -19.00 5.47 15.74
N PRO A 243 -18.32 5.06 16.83
CA PRO A 243 -18.13 5.95 17.97
C PRO A 243 -17.52 7.30 17.55
N ASN A 244 -18.08 8.39 18.07
CA ASN A 244 -17.58 9.73 17.81
C ASN A 244 -16.15 9.89 18.36
N LEU A 245 -15.38 10.74 17.69
CA LEU A 245 -14.13 11.31 18.18
C LEU A 245 -14.38 12.05 19.50
N THR A 246 -13.34 12.11 20.33
CA THR A 246 -13.40 12.85 21.61
C THR A 246 -13.71 14.34 21.41
N GLN A 247 -13.25 14.91 20.29
CA GLN A 247 -13.51 16.28 19.89
C GLN A 247 -13.52 16.41 18.37
N GLY A 248 -14.43 17.21 17.82
CA GLY A 248 -14.51 17.44 16.39
C GLY A 248 -13.32 18.22 15.85
N ARG A 249 -12.72 17.75 14.76
CA ARG A 249 -11.51 18.32 14.14
C ARG A 249 -11.50 18.18 12.63
N GLU A 250 -10.89 19.14 11.94
CA GLU A 250 -10.71 19.14 10.47
C GLU A 250 -9.24 19.04 10.09
N GLY A 251 -8.96 18.73 8.81
CA GLY A 251 -7.59 18.70 8.29
C GLY A 251 -6.73 17.65 8.99
N CYS A 252 -7.38 16.59 9.46
CA CYS A 252 -6.76 15.47 10.13
C CYS A 252 -6.23 14.46 9.10
N TYR A 253 -5.40 13.54 9.57
CA TYR A 253 -4.97 12.40 8.78
C TYR A 253 -5.37 11.10 9.45
N ALA A 254 -5.87 10.14 8.69
CA ALA A 254 -6.24 8.82 9.18
C ALA A 254 -5.42 7.76 8.46
N THR A 255 -5.03 6.72 9.19
CA THR A 255 -4.47 5.50 8.60
C THR A 255 -5.00 4.28 9.33
N SER A 256 -5.18 3.19 8.59
CA SER A 256 -5.53 1.90 9.15
C SER A 256 -4.28 1.10 9.54
N VAL A 257 -4.35 0.44 10.69
CA VAL A 257 -3.37 -0.54 11.17
C VAL A 257 -4.15 -1.80 11.55
N GLY A 258 -4.14 -2.78 10.65
CA GLY A 258 -5.04 -3.94 10.78
C GLY A 258 -6.51 -3.51 10.77
N HIS A 259 -7.24 -3.84 11.83
CA HIS A 259 -8.65 -3.44 12.01
C HIS A 259 -8.83 -2.22 12.92
N ALA A 260 -7.77 -1.47 13.20
CA ALA A 260 -7.83 -0.20 13.91
C ALA A 260 -7.57 0.96 12.95
N VAL A 261 -8.14 2.12 13.25
CA VAL A 261 -7.83 3.38 12.56
C VAL A 261 -7.24 4.35 13.55
N LYS A 262 -6.07 4.90 13.21
CA LYS A 262 -5.42 5.97 13.96
C LYS A 262 -5.63 7.31 13.26
N LEU A 263 -5.98 8.34 14.03
CA LEU A 263 -6.26 9.70 13.57
C LEU A 263 -5.25 10.68 14.19
N PHE A 264 -4.60 11.46 13.32
CA PHE A 264 -3.48 12.35 13.64
C PHE A 264 -3.80 13.81 13.33
N GLY A 265 -3.33 14.70 14.19
CA GLY A 265 -3.35 16.14 13.97
C GLY A 265 -4.76 16.73 13.85
N GLY A 266 -4.86 17.76 13.02
CA GLY A 266 -6.10 18.49 12.79
C GLY A 266 -6.25 19.77 13.62
N ASN A 267 -7.31 20.51 13.32
CA ASN A 267 -7.63 21.78 13.95
C ASN A 267 -8.98 21.70 14.68
N TYR A 268 -9.01 22.15 15.94
CA TYR A 268 -10.20 22.25 16.79
C TYR A 268 -10.96 23.59 16.70
N GLY A 269 -10.56 24.50 15.82
CA GLY A 269 -11.36 25.70 15.51
C GLY A 269 -11.33 26.79 16.59
N THR A 270 -10.46 26.72 17.59
CA THR A 270 -10.16 27.85 18.48
C THR A 270 -9.12 28.75 17.82
N ASN A 271 -9.23 30.07 17.96
CA ASN A 271 -8.27 31.08 17.43
C ASN A 271 -6.82 30.89 17.95
N THR A 272 -6.61 29.93 18.82
CA THR A 272 -5.32 29.34 19.15
C THR A 272 -5.22 28.04 18.38
N ALA A 273 -4.59 28.02 17.20
CA ALA A 273 -4.30 26.76 16.53
C ALA A 273 -3.51 25.90 17.52
N SER A 274 -4.19 24.90 18.08
CA SER A 274 -3.62 23.95 19.01
C SER A 274 -3.60 22.64 18.25
N PRO A 275 -2.70 22.49 17.25
CA PRO A 275 -2.57 21.23 16.54
C PRO A 275 -2.28 20.15 17.58
N THR A 276 -3.06 19.07 17.55
CA THR A 276 -2.82 17.99 18.49
C THR A 276 -1.69 17.12 18.04
N ARG A 277 -0.83 16.78 19.00
CA ARG A 277 0.11 15.68 18.84
C ARG A 277 -0.51 14.33 19.20
N THR A 278 -1.74 14.30 19.71
CA THR A 278 -2.39 13.06 20.17
C THR A 278 -2.92 12.23 19.00
N ALA A 279 -2.57 10.94 18.99
CA ALA A 279 -3.22 9.96 18.13
C ALA A 279 -4.48 9.45 18.85
N GLU A 280 -5.62 9.45 18.16
CA GLU A 280 -6.81 8.72 18.61
C GLU A 280 -6.91 7.41 17.83
N GLU A 281 -7.20 6.31 18.52
CA GLU A 281 -7.35 4.99 17.91
C GLU A 281 -8.79 4.49 18.05
N LEU A 282 -9.33 3.95 16.96
CA LEU A 282 -10.66 3.34 16.89
C LEU A 282 -10.57 1.90 16.38
N ILE A 283 -11.03 0.94 17.17
CA ILE A 283 -11.08 -0.48 16.81
C ILE A 283 -12.40 -0.76 16.07
N LEU A 284 -12.31 -1.30 14.85
CA LEU A 284 -13.46 -1.44 13.95
C LEU A 284 -14.18 -2.79 14.02
N THR A 285 -13.49 -3.84 14.49
CA THR A 285 -14.00 -5.23 14.41
C THR A 285 -15.42 -5.42 14.98
N PRO A 286 -15.79 -4.83 16.14
CA PRO A 286 -17.15 -4.94 16.67
C PRO A 286 -18.23 -4.36 15.73
N TYR A 287 -17.87 -3.35 14.94
CA TYR A 287 -18.79 -2.63 14.07
C TYR A 287 -18.92 -3.32 12.71
N ILE A 288 -17.80 -3.63 12.05
CA ILE A 288 -17.84 -4.17 10.68
C ILE A 288 -18.42 -5.59 10.60
N ARG A 289 -18.29 -6.39 11.66
CA ARG A 289 -18.82 -7.78 11.74
C ARG A 289 -20.23 -7.90 12.33
N SER A 290 -20.87 -6.79 12.67
CA SER A 290 -22.24 -6.76 13.21
C SER A 290 -23.30 -6.54 12.11
N THR A 291 -24.57 -6.83 12.41
CA THR A 291 -25.70 -6.62 11.49
C THR A 291 -25.88 -5.16 11.12
N TRP A 292 -25.82 -4.80 9.83
CA TRP A 292 -25.86 -3.42 9.34
C TRP A 292 -27.26 -2.80 9.28
N THR A 293 -27.40 -1.63 9.88
CA THR A 293 -28.53 -0.71 9.70
C THR A 293 -28.01 0.53 9.01
N ASP A 294 -28.60 0.89 7.88
CA ASP A 294 -28.15 2.03 7.09
C ASP A 294 -28.62 3.33 7.72
N VAL A 295 -27.69 4.23 7.99
CA VAL A 295 -28.00 5.55 8.60
C VAL A 295 -28.79 6.44 7.66
N ASN A 296 -28.73 6.19 6.36
CA ASN A 296 -29.52 6.91 5.37
C ASN A 296 -31.02 6.50 5.37
N ASN A 297 -31.39 5.41 6.07
CA ASN A 297 -32.74 4.86 6.06
C ASN A 297 -33.56 5.07 7.36
N HIS A 298 -32.98 5.65 8.44
CA HIS A 298 -33.71 5.84 9.71
C HIS A 298 -33.36 7.16 10.44
N GLY A 299 -34.38 7.95 10.79
CA GLY A 299 -34.29 9.18 11.59
C GLY A 299 -34.11 8.96 13.10
N SER A 300 -33.29 8.00 13.52
CA SER A 300 -33.04 7.73 14.94
C SER A 300 -31.60 7.27 15.17
N GLU A 301 -30.83 8.08 15.89
CA GLU A 301 -29.50 7.75 16.41
C GLU A 301 -29.56 6.47 17.25
N VAL A 302 -28.91 5.40 16.80
CA VAL A 302 -28.53 4.31 17.69
C VAL A 302 -27.26 4.75 18.40
N SER A 303 -27.36 5.11 19.69
CA SER A 303 -26.20 5.51 20.49
C SER A 303 -25.19 4.37 20.54
N VAL A 304 -24.01 4.60 19.98
CA VAL A 304 -22.90 3.65 20.03
C VAL A 304 -22.07 3.94 21.28
N ASP A 305 -21.83 2.93 22.13
CA ASP A 305 -21.09 3.07 23.40
C ASP A 305 -19.67 3.62 23.13
N SER A 306 -19.35 4.78 23.73
CA SER A 306 -18.14 5.57 23.48
C SER A 306 -16.88 5.05 24.17
N ARG A 307 -16.96 3.87 24.81
CA ARG A 307 -15.89 3.29 25.65
C ARG A 307 -14.69 2.70 24.89
N GLN A 308 -14.61 2.83 23.56
CA GLN A 308 -13.54 2.20 22.75
C GLN A 308 -12.60 3.19 22.03
N VAL A 309 -12.74 4.51 22.27
CA VAL A 309 -11.78 5.50 21.75
C VAL A 309 -10.66 5.70 22.78
N VAL A 310 -9.43 5.35 22.40
CA VAL A 310 -8.25 5.54 23.25
C VAL A 310 -7.47 6.74 22.75
N GLN A 311 -7.20 7.70 23.63
CA GLN A 311 -6.36 8.86 23.35
C GLN A 311 -4.94 8.59 23.85
N GLU A 312 -3.97 8.57 22.95
CA GLU A 312 -2.56 8.43 23.29
C GLU A 312 -1.87 9.81 23.32
N THR A 313 -1.05 10.07 24.35
CA THR A 313 -0.21 11.28 24.42
C THR A 313 1.23 10.90 24.08
N PRO A 314 1.75 11.22 22.90
CA PRO A 314 3.09 10.81 22.51
C PRO A 314 4.19 11.68 23.13
N VAL A 315 5.36 11.08 23.31
CA VAL A 315 6.56 11.71 23.90
C VAL A 315 7.42 12.29 22.77
N SER A 316 7.82 13.56 22.90
CA SER A 316 8.74 14.20 21.95
C SER A 316 10.19 13.94 22.34
N VAL A 317 11.01 13.44 21.41
CA VAL A 317 12.47 13.35 21.61
C VAL A 317 13.09 14.67 21.17
N GLN A 318 13.72 15.41 22.09
CA GLN A 318 14.54 16.57 21.72
C GLN A 318 15.84 16.09 21.08
N SER A 319 16.26 16.78 20.02
CA SER A 319 17.44 16.46 19.22
C SER A 319 18.74 16.50 20.05
N GLY A 320 19.13 15.36 20.60
CA GLY A 320 20.52 15.03 20.94
C GLY A 320 21.10 14.20 19.79
N ALA A 321 22.23 14.65 19.23
CA ALA A 321 22.86 14.09 18.04
C ALA A 321 22.98 12.55 18.07
N LEU A 322 22.20 11.87 17.23
CA LEU A 322 22.30 10.42 16.98
C LEU A 322 22.26 10.12 15.48
N PHE A 323 23.09 10.81 14.70
CA PHE A 323 23.54 10.32 13.39
C PHE A 323 24.93 10.92 13.12
N GLN A 324 25.98 10.18 13.48
CA GLN A 324 27.28 10.37 12.81
C GLN A 324 27.30 9.47 11.57
N PRO A 325 27.58 10.00 10.38
CA PRO A 325 27.73 9.17 9.20
C PRO A 325 28.96 8.27 9.35
N ILE A 326 28.76 6.97 9.19
CA ILE A 326 29.85 5.99 9.06
C ILE A 326 30.60 6.35 7.77
N GLN A 327 31.80 6.91 7.89
CA GLN A 327 32.70 7.08 6.74
C GLN A 327 33.18 5.71 6.26
N PRO A 328 33.15 5.43 4.94
CA PRO A 328 33.76 4.22 4.41
C PRO A 328 35.29 4.29 4.59
N GLN A 329 35.86 3.36 5.35
CA GLN A 329 37.31 3.18 5.41
C GLN A 329 37.79 2.63 4.05
N ALA A 330 38.62 3.41 3.36
CA ALA A 330 39.40 2.95 2.22
C ALA A 330 40.63 2.14 2.71
N PRO A 331 41.06 1.11 1.97
CA PRO A 331 42.08 0.17 2.43
C PRO A 331 43.48 0.79 2.45
N HIS A 332 44.25 0.43 3.46
CA HIS A 332 45.67 0.73 3.60
C HIS A 332 46.48 0.27 2.38
N SER A 333 47.26 1.17 1.78
CA SER A 333 48.47 0.81 1.06
C SER A 333 49.58 1.80 1.43
N GLN A 334 50.74 1.25 1.77
CA GLN A 334 51.93 1.97 2.23
C GLN A 334 52.87 2.25 1.05
N THR A 335 53.40 3.48 1.02
CA THR A 335 54.75 3.94 0.57
C THR A 335 55.12 3.97 -0.93
N PRO A 336 56.11 4.79 -1.35
CA PRO A 336 56.45 6.17 -0.94
C PRO A 336 56.78 7.13 -2.12
N GLU A 337 57.05 8.38 -1.76
CA GLU A 337 57.48 9.58 -2.51
C GLU A 337 58.32 9.42 -3.80
N VAL A 338 57.99 10.20 -4.83
CA VAL A 338 58.97 10.79 -5.77
C VAL A 338 58.56 12.22 -6.20
N VAL A 339 59.34 13.18 -5.71
CA VAL A 339 59.83 14.46 -6.27
C VAL A 339 59.11 15.10 -7.49
N ALA A 340 58.76 16.39 -7.31
CA ALA A 340 58.22 17.31 -8.31
C ALA A 340 59.27 17.85 -9.30
N VAL A 341 58.84 18.11 -10.56
CA VAL A 341 59.41 19.14 -11.45
C VAL A 341 58.26 19.78 -12.27
N PRO A 342 58.17 21.12 -12.41
CA PRO A 342 57.08 21.81 -13.09
C PRO A 342 57.45 22.31 -14.49
N VAL A 343 56.58 22.20 -15.50
CA VAL A 343 56.69 22.99 -16.74
C VAL A 343 55.32 23.36 -17.35
N ARG A 344 55.06 24.67 -17.30
CA ARG A 344 54.44 25.61 -18.26
C ARG A 344 53.28 25.23 -19.21
N THR A 345 52.27 26.09 -19.07
CA THR A 345 51.26 26.64 -19.99
C THR A 345 51.68 26.93 -21.44
N GLU A 346 50.78 26.68 -22.41
CA GLU A 346 50.08 27.67 -23.29
C GLU A 346 49.36 26.95 -24.48
N PRO A 347 48.38 27.62 -25.15
CA PRO A 347 47.22 27.01 -25.84
C PRO A 347 47.29 27.11 -27.39
N VAL A 348 46.12 27.15 -28.09
CA VAL A 348 45.87 27.52 -29.53
C VAL A 348 45.89 26.29 -30.49
N VAL A 349 45.01 26.01 -31.48
CA VAL A 349 43.83 26.58 -32.19
C VAL A 349 43.25 25.45 -33.09
N SER A 350 41.94 25.22 -33.18
CA SER A 350 40.98 25.62 -34.25
C SER A 350 41.30 25.19 -35.70
N GLU A 351 40.36 24.48 -36.35
CA GLU A 351 39.86 24.63 -37.75
C GLU A 351 38.81 23.51 -37.99
N ALA A 352 37.50 23.79 -38.13
CA ALA A 352 36.74 24.31 -39.29
C ALA A 352 36.71 23.36 -40.50
N HIS A 353 35.60 22.63 -40.70
CA HIS A 353 34.58 22.86 -41.74
C HIS A 353 34.80 22.09 -43.05
N VAL A 354 33.88 21.16 -43.35
CA VAL A 354 33.35 20.99 -44.71
C VAL A 354 31.84 20.85 -44.64
N VAL A 355 31.17 21.81 -45.28
CA VAL A 355 29.74 21.86 -45.56
C VAL A 355 29.52 21.18 -46.92
N HIS A 356 28.51 20.31 -47.02
CA HIS A 356 27.77 20.13 -48.26
C HIS A 356 26.27 20.12 -47.97
N THR A 357 25.56 20.93 -48.74
CA THR A 357 24.17 21.32 -48.65
C THR A 357 23.21 20.38 -49.38
N SER A 358 22.01 20.25 -48.79
CA SER A 358 20.67 20.08 -49.39
C SER A 358 20.42 18.81 -50.24
N THR A 359 19.38 18.00 -50.01
CA THR A 359 17.96 18.34 -50.16
C THR A 359 17.06 17.22 -49.62
N ASN A 360 15.89 17.65 -49.13
CA ASN A 360 14.70 16.94 -48.68
C ASN A 360 14.43 15.54 -49.27
N HIS A 361 14.11 14.58 -48.41
CA HIS A 361 12.93 13.71 -48.55
C HIS A 361 12.40 13.33 -47.16
N ALA A 362 11.11 13.61 -46.95
CA ALA A 362 10.36 13.25 -45.77
C ALA A 362 10.19 11.72 -45.69
N SER A 363 10.51 11.11 -44.55
CA SER A 363 9.85 9.89 -44.10
C SER A 363 10.05 9.74 -42.59
N THR A 364 8.91 9.75 -41.90
CA THR A 364 8.70 9.41 -40.51
C THR A 364 9.14 7.96 -40.25
N MET A 365 10.10 7.76 -39.35
CA MET A 365 10.33 6.46 -38.70
C MET A 365 9.61 6.52 -37.34
N ASP A 366 8.39 6.00 -37.32
CA ASP A 366 7.68 5.63 -36.09
C ASP A 366 8.47 4.51 -35.37
N GLU A 367 8.70 4.67 -34.08
CA GLU A 367 8.96 3.56 -33.16
C GLU A 367 7.80 2.55 -33.23
N PRO A 368 8.04 1.24 -33.09
CA PRO A 368 6.97 0.26 -33.10
C PRO A 368 6.13 0.42 -31.84
N LYS A 369 4.97 1.07 -31.99
CA LYS A 369 3.87 1.03 -31.02
C LYS A 369 3.63 -0.42 -30.61
N LYS A 370 3.77 -0.72 -29.32
CA LYS A 370 3.20 -1.91 -28.68
C LYS A 370 1.67 -1.80 -28.81
N THR A 371 1.13 -2.31 -29.90
CA THR A 371 -0.29 -2.63 -29.99
C THR A 371 -0.60 -3.79 -29.05
N PRO A 372 -1.73 -3.76 -28.32
CA PRO A 372 -2.27 -4.98 -27.76
C PRO A 372 -2.44 -5.96 -28.92
N LEU A 373 -1.97 -7.20 -28.76
CA LEU A 373 -2.28 -8.25 -29.74
C LEU A 373 -3.80 -8.28 -29.93
N PRO A 374 -4.32 -8.22 -31.17
CA PRO A 374 -5.75 -8.38 -31.36
C PRO A 374 -6.17 -9.73 -30.77
N PRO A 375 -7.36 -9.84 -30.13
CA PRO A 375 -7.89 -11.15 -29.83
C PRO A 375 -7.94 -11.96 -31.14
N PRO A 376 -7.63 -13.27 -31.12
CA PRO A 376 -7.65 -14.08 -32.33
C PRO A 376 -9.02 -13.94 -33.00
N PRO A 377 -9.10 -14.02 -34.35
CA PRO A 377 -10.35 -13.83 -35.05
C PRO A 377 -11.40 -14.76 -34.47
N ARG A 378 -12.51 -14.19 -33.98
CA ARG A 378 -13.71 -14.96 -33.66
C ARG A 378 -14.26 -15.51 -34.97
N VAL A 379 -13.72 -16.63 -35.42
CA VAL A 379 -14.38 -17.48 -36.41
C VAL A 379 -15.65 -17.97 -35.73
N GLY A 380 -16.79 -17.49 -36.21
CA GLY A 380 -18.11 -17.84 -35.72
C GLY A 380 -18.40 -19.32 -35.92
N GLY A 381 -17.93 -20.13 -34.99
CA GLY A 381 -18.27 -21.54 -34.82
C GLY A 381 -17.78 -21.97 -33.44
N LYS A 382 -18.66 -22.58 -32.63
CA LYS A 382 -18.18 -23.24 -31.40
C LYS A 382 -17.13 -24.28 -31.83
N PRO A 383 -15.95 -24.35 -31.18
CA PRO A 383 -14.94 -25.34 -31.53
C PRO A 383 -15.56 -26.74 -31.47
N VAL A 384 -15.36 -27.53 -32.52
CA VAL A 384 -15.84 -28.91 -32.55
C VAL A 384 -14.98 -29.71 -31.58
N LEU A 385 -15.59 -30.12 -30.46
CA LEU A 385 -14.92 -30.89 -29.43
C LEU A 385 -15.13 -32.39 -29.66
N ARG A 386 -14.04 -33.14 -29.70
CA ARG A 386 -14.06 -34.60 -29.78
C ARG A 386 -13.69 -35.19 -28.43
N LYS A 387 -14.48 -36.13 -27.92
CA LYS A 387 -14.13 -36.90 -26.71
C LYS A 387 -13.07 -37.94 -27.05
N VAL A 388 -12.05 -38.08 -26.19
CA VAL A 388 -11.01 -39.10 -26.29
C VAL A 388 -10.92 -39.85 -24.97
N GLU A 389 -10.92 -41.17 -25.03
CA GLU A 389 -10.81 -42.01 -23.83
C GLU A 389 -9.35 -42.24 -23.42
N ARG A 390 -8.45 -42.28 -24.40
CA ARG A 390 -7.01 -42.40 -24.19
C ARG A 390 -6.25 -41.83 -25.39
N LEU A 391 -5.58 -40.70 -25.18
CA LEU A 391 -4.74 -40.02 -26.17
C LEU A 391 -3.30 -39.96 -25.67
N LEU A 392 -2.35 -40.46 -26.45
CA LEU A 392 -0.92 -40.24 -26.20
C LEU A 392 -0.52 -38.89 -26.82
N MET A 393 0.03 -37.99 -26.01
CA MET A 393 0.43 -36.66 -26.46
C MET A 393 1.73 -36.21 -25.79
N THR A 394 2.29 -35.08 -26.23
CA THR A 394 3.41 -34.42 -25.58
C THR A 394 2.91 -33.18 -24.85
N HIS A 395 3.22 -33.05 -23.56
CA HIS A 395 2.90 -31.88 -22.75
C HIS A 395 4.12 -31.46 -21.95
N ASN A 396 4.55 -30.20 -22.09
CA ASN A 396 5.77 -29.68 -21.46
C ASN A 396 7.01 -30.57 -21.68
N GLY A 397 7.16 -31.10 -22.91
CA GLY A 397 8.28 -31.95 -23.34
C GLY A 397 8.21 -33.42 -22.89
N LYS A 398 7.16 -33.84 -22.18
CA LYS A 398 6.98 -35.22 -21.70
C LYS A 398 5.86 -35.95 -22.43
N LYS A 399 6.03 -37.25 -22.65
CA LYS A 399 4.94 -38.13 -23.15
C LYS A 399 3.95 -38.37 -22.02
N VAL A 400 2.68 -38.12 -22.30
CA VAL A 400 1.58 -38.23 -21.33
C VAL A 400 0.35 -38.84 -21.97
N TRP A 401 -0.48 -39.46 -21.16
CA TRP A 401 -1.81 -39.90 -21.55
C TRP A 401 -2.86 -38.89 -21.11
N TYR A 402 -3.88 -38.69 -21.94
CA TYR A 402 -5.00 -37.80 -21.67
C TYR A 402 -6.35 -38.46 -21.95
N THR A 403 -7.34 -38.17 -21.13
CA THR A 403 -8.76 -38.50 -21.34
C THR A 403 -9.60 -37.25 -21.09
N GLY A 404 -10.57 -36.97 -21.97
CA GLY A 404 -11.35 -35.73 -21.91
C GLY A 404 -11.81 -35.27 -23.30
N GLN A 405 -11.92 -33.96 -23.49
CA GLN A 405 -12.28 -33.36 -24.78
C GLN A 405 -11.05 -32.72 -25.43
N VAL A 406 -10.95 -32.81 -26.75
CA VAL A 406 -9.91 -32.12 -27.52
C VAL A 406 -10.50 -31.33 -28.67
N ASN A 407 -9.82 -30.26 -29.10
CA ASN A 407 -10.16 -29.53 -30.32
C ASN A 407 -9.61 -30.24 -31.59
N GLU A 408 -9.83 -29.62 -32.75
CA GLU A 408 -9.37 -30.13 -34.05
C GLU A 408 -7.85 -30.35 -34.15
N TYR A 409 -7.06 -29.66 -33.32
CA TYR A 409 -5.60 -29.80 -33.22
C TYR A 409 -5.16 -30.83 -32.17
N GLN A 410 -6.08 -31.64 -31.64
CA GLN A 410 -5.83 -32.61 -30.57
C GLN A 410 -5.38 -31.99 -29.24
N LYS A 411 -5.63 -30.69 -29.03
CA LYS A 411 -5.29 -30.02 -27.78
C LYS A 411 -6.42 -30.20 -26.74
N PRO A 412 -6.12 -30.60 -25.50
CA PRO A 412 -7.07 -30.68 -24.39
C PRO A 412 -7.96 -29.44 -24.21
N GLN A 413 -9.23 -29.66 -23.90
CA GLN A 413 -10.26 -28.65 -23.66
C GLN A 413 -11.20 -29.09 -22.52
N GLY A 414 -11.76 -28.12 -21.80
CA GLY A 414 -12.76 -28.38 -20.76
C GLY A 414 -12.20 -29.26 -19.63
N LYS A 415 -13.00 -30.18 -19.09
CA LYS A 415 -12.56 -31.05 -17.99
C LYS A 415 -11.91 -32.32 -18.52
N GLY A 416 -10.76 -32.69 -17.97
CA GLY A 416 -10.04 -33.89 -18.36
C GLY A 416 -9.01 -34.35 -17.34
N ILE A 417 -8.49 -35.55 -17.57
CA ILE A 417 -7.45 -36.17 -16.74
C ILE A 417 -6.24 -36.45 -17.60
N MET A 418 -5.09 -35.96 -17.17
CA MET A 418 -3.78 -36.27 -17.74
C MET A 418 -2.97 -37.07 -16.74
N TRP A 419 -2.25 -38.08 -17.20
CA TRP A 419 -1.32 -38.83 -16.37
C TRP A 419 -0.06 -39.21 -17.13
N ASN A 420 1.04 -39.32 -16.39
CA ASN A 420 2.32 -39.76 -16.90
C ASN A 420 2.67 -41.12 -16.26
N ASP A 421 2.84 -42.15 -17.09
CA ASP A 421 3.21 -43.49 -16.61
C ASP A 421 4.66 -43.55 -16.10
N GLU A 422 5.55 -42.67 -16.57
CA GLU A 422 6.98 -42.66 -16.21
C GLU A 422 7.23 -42.09 -14.80
N ASP A 423 6.63 -40.95 -14.47
CA ASP A 423 6.81 -40.30 -13.17
C ASP A 423 5.60 -40.46 -12.23
N GLY A 424 4.54 -41.13 -12.70
CA GLY A 424 3.31 -41.40 -11.96
C GLY A 424 2.47 -40.15 -11.66
N SER A 425 2.84 -38.96 -12.16
CA SER A 425 2.10 -37.73 -11.92
C SER A 425 0.75 -37.74 -12.62
N LYS A 426 -0.24 -37.09 -11.99
CA LYS A 426 -1.60 -37.01 -12.51
C LYS A 426 -2.13 -35.60 -12.34
N TYR A 427 -2.80 -35.07 -13.35
CA TYR A 427 -3.62 -33.86 -13.27
C TYR A 427 -5.06 -34.20 -13.59
N MET A 428 -5.99 -33.69 -12.78
CA MET A 428 -7.43 -33.79 -12.98
C MET A 428 -8.00 -32.38 -12.86
N GLY A 429 -8.50 -31.81 -13.95
CA GLY A 429 -8.98 -30.43 -13.89
C GLY A 429 -9.39 -29.88 -15.23
N GLU A 430 -9.47 -28.56 -15.27
CA GLU A 430 -9.85 -27.81 -16.45
C GLU A 430 -8.65 -27.58 -17.38
N TRP A 431 -8.98 -27.42 -18.67
CA TRP A 431 -8.05 -27.33 -19.79
C TRP A 431 -8.54 -26.29 -20.78
N TRP A 432 -7.61 -25.50 -21.29
CA TRP A 432 -7.85 -24.61 -22.41
C TRP A 432 -6.67 -24.64 -23.38
N ASP A 433 -6.96 -24.97 -24.63
CA ASP A 433 -5.97 -25.06 -25.71
C ASP A 433 -4.71 -25.86 -25.35
N GLY A 434 -4.90 -26.97 -24.62
CA GLY A 434 -3.83 -27.89 -24.22
C GLY A 434 -3.00 -27.47 -23.01
N MET A 435 -3.36 -26.36 -22.35
CA MET A 435 -2.78 -25.92 -21.08
C MET A 435 -3.77 -26.17 -19.95
N ARG A 436 -3.26 -26.46 -18.75
CA ARG A 436 -4.07 -26.48 -17.53
C ARG A 436 -4.53 -25.07 -17.22
N GLU A 437 -5.83 -24.93 -17.01
CA GLU A 437 -6.53 -23.66 -16.81
C GLU A 437 -7.64 -23.91 -15.79
N GLY A 438 -8.07 -22.90 -15.04
CA GLY A 438 -9.15 -23.05 -14.07
C GLY A 438 -8.83 -24.02 -12.92
N GLU A 439 -9.84 -24.65 -12.34
CA GLU A 439 -9.67 -25.49 -11.16
C GLU A 439 -9.10 -26.88 -11.47
N GLY A 440 -8.14 -27.33 -10.65
CA GLY A 440 -7.50 -28.62 -10.85
C GLY A 440 -6.82 -29.24 -9.63
N LYS A 441 -6.60 -30.55 -9.73
CA LYS A 441 -5.87 -31.39 -8.78
C LYS A 441 -4.63 -31.96 -9.46
N THR A 442 -3.45 -31.68 -8.93
CA THR A 442 -2.21 -32.33 -9.38
C THR A 442 -1.66 -33.22 -8.28
N PHE A 443 -1.43 -34.50 -8.58
CA PHE A 443 -0.66 -35.43 -7.77
C PHE A 443 0.75 -35.55 -8.35
N PHE A 444 1.76 -35.20 -7.56
CA PHE A 444 3.17 -35.31 -7.93
C PHE A 444 3.74 -36.58 -7.28
N ALA A 445 3.59 -37.73 -7.94
CA ALA A 445 3.86 -39.03 -7.33
C ALA A 445 5.30 -39.18 -6.80
N GLN A 446 6.32 -38.77 -7.57
CA GLN A 446 7.72 -38.82 -7.11
C GLN A 446 7.98 -37.97 -5.85
N LYS A 447 7.28 -36.84 -5.72
CA LYS A 447 7.41 -35.94 -4.55
C LYS A 447 6.47 -36.32 -3.41
N GLN A 448 5.56 -37.28 -3.63
CA GLN A 448 4.44 -37.62 -2.73
C GLN A 448 3.71 -36.36 -2.24
N SER A 449 3.53 -35.38 -3.14
CA SER A 449 2.90 -34.10 -2.84
C SER A 449 1.68 -33.90 -3.73
N MET A 450 0.73 -33.09 -3.27
CA MET A 450 -0.51 -32.83 -3.99
C MET A 450 -0.84 -31.34 -3.97
N HIS A 451 -1.40 -30.85 -5.08
CA HIS A 451 -1.99 -29.52 -5.18
C HIS A 451 -3.47 -29.62 -5.53
N TYR A 452 -4.28 -28.77 -4.93
CA TYR A 452 -5.67 -28.47 -5.30
C TYR A 452 -5.80 -26.96 -5.49
N GLY A 453 -6.39 -26.48 -6.57
CA GLY A 453 -6.63 -25.05 -6.77
C GLY A 453 -6.51 -24.63 -8.22
N SER A 454 -6.50 -23.32 -8.44
CA SER A 454 -6.57 -22.77 -9.79
C SER A 454 -5.22 -22.81 -10.53
N TYR A 455 -5.34 -22.93 -11.85
CA TYR A 455 -4.25 -22.92 -12.81
C TYR A 455 -4.52 -21.84 -13.86
N HIS A 456 -3.47 -21.21 -14.34
CA HIS A 456 -3.48 -20.35 -15.51
C HIS A 456 -2.30 -20.73 -16.39
N ARG A 457 -2.54 -21.09 -17.66
CA ARG A 457 -1.45 -21.44 -18.62
C ARG A 457 -0.40 -22.40 -18.04
N ASP A 458 -0.86 -23.54 -17.50
CA ASP A 458 -0.02 -24.58 -16.85
C ASP A 458 0.64 -24.21 -15.51
N LYS A 459 0.39 -23.01 -15.00
CA LYS A 459 0.98 -22.52 -13.75
C LYS A 459 -0.07 -22.46 -12.67
N ARG A 460 0.28 -22.87 -11.45
CA ARG A 460 -0.61 -22.62 -10.31
C ARG A 460 -0.75 -21.11 -10.13
N HIS A 461 -2.00 -20.65 -10.07
CA HIS A 461 -2.34 -19.24 -10.04
C HIS A 461 -3.64 -19.07 -9.24
N GLY A 462 -3.79 -17.97 -8.48
CA GLY A 462 -4.96 -17.76 -7.64
C GLY A 462 -4.95 -18.64 -6.39
N LYS A 463 -6.13 -19.02 -5.89
CA LYS A 463 -6.25 -19.75 -4.62
C LYS A 463 -5.87 -21.23 -4.80
N GLY A 464 -5.15 -21.78 -3.83
CA GLY A 464 -4.82 -23.20 -3.82
C GLY A 464 -4.37 -23.73 -2.48
N LYS A 465 -4.32 -25.06 -2.41
CA LYS A 465 -3.87 -25.87 -1.29
C LYS A 465 -2.79 -26.82 -1.76
N PHE A 466 -1.64 -26.80 -1.10
CA PHE A 466 -0.51 -27.67 -1.40
C PHE A 466 -0.12 -28.49 -0.17
N GLY A 467 -0.12 -29.82 -0.30
CA GLY A 467 0.36 -30.75 0.71
C GLY A 467 1.70 -31.35 0.32
N TRP A 468 2.68 -31.31 1.23
CA TRP A 468 3.99 -31.94 1.05
C TRP A 468 4.02 -33.35 1.66
N LYS A 469 5.00 -34.16 1.25
CA LYS A 469 5.26 -35.50 1.79
C LYS A 469 5.41 -35.51 3.31
N ASP A 470 6.02 -34.46 3.86
CA ASP A 470 6.26 -34.33 5.30
C ASP A 470 5.02 -33.92 6.10
N ARG A 471 3.84 -33.87 5.48
CA ARG A 471 2.55 -33.45 6.05
C ARG A 471 2.43 -31.95 6.33
N ARG A 472 3.37 -31.12 5.86
CA ARG A 472 3.10 -29.68 5.77
C ARG A 472 1.94 -29.43 4.82
N VAL A 473 1.14 -28.42 5.13
CA VAL A 473 0.01 -27.99 4.30
C VAL A 473 0.06 -26.49 4.16
N TYR A 474 -0.01 -26.00 2.93
CA TYR A 474 -0.17 -24.58 2.62
C TYR A 474 -1.53 -24.37 1.98
N GLU A 475 -2.22 -23.30 2.36
CA GLU A 475 -3.48 -22.88 1.78
C GLU A 475 -3.42 -21.37 1.58
N GLY A 476 -3.50 -20.89 0.34
CA GLY A 476 -3.30 -19.46 0.06
C GLY A 476 -3.13 -19.15 -1.42
N ASP A 477 -2.60 -17.98 -1.70
CA ASP A 477 -2.41 -17.45 -3.05
C ASP A 477 -1.17 -18.03 -3.75
N PHE A 478 -1.35 -18.32 -5.03
CA PHE A 478 -0.30 -18.70 -5.96
C PHE A 478 -0.20 -17.70 -7.10
N ILE A 479 1.03 -17.34 -7.48
CA ILE A 479 1.32 -16.60 -8.71
C ILE A 479 2.45 -17.33 -9.41
N GLU A 480 2.20 -17.82 -10.63
CA GLU A 480 3.21 -18.47 -11.47
C GLU A 480 3.98 -19.58 -10.74
N ASP A 481 3.25 -20.54 -10.14
CA ASP A 481 3.77 -21.64 -9.29
C ASP A 481 4.36 -21.24 -7.93
N ARG A 482 4.46 -19.96 -7.59
CA ARG A 482 5.02 -19.49 -6.32
C ARG A 482 3.91 -19.20 -5.33
N ARG A 483 4.13 -19.55 -4.06
CA ARG A 483 3.30 -19.06 -2.96
C ARG A 483 3.61 -17.57 -2.79
N GLU A 484 2.62 -16.74 -2.98
CA GLU A 484 2.69 -15.29 -2.93
C GLU A 484 1.42 -14.78 -2.22
N GLY A 485 1.30 -13.50 -1.89
CA GLY A 485 0.07 -12.96 -1.29
C GLY A 485 -0.21 -13.54 0.10
N ARG A 486 -1.49 -13.77 0.45
CA ARG A 486 -1.86 -14.26 1.79
C ARG A 486 -2.01 -15.77 1.80
N GLY A 487 -1.64 -16.38 2.92
CA GLY A 487 -1.89 -17.81 3.12
C GLY A 487 -1.65 -18.29 4.54
N THR A 488 -1.91 -19.57 4.70
CA THR A 488 -1.68 -20.33 5.92
C THR A 488 -0.71 -21.46 5.62
N LEU A 489 0.36 -21.59 6.41
CA LEU A 489 1.25 -22.75 6.39
C LEU A 489 1.15 -23.47 7.73
N THR A 490 0.79 -24.75 7.69
CA THR A 490 0.68 -25.63 8.85
C THR A 490 1.76 -26.69 8.80
N TRP A 491 2.46 -26.87 9.92
CA TRP A 491 3.48 -27.88 10.11
C TRP A 491 2.93 -29.11 10.85
N PRO A 492 3.62 -30.27 10.76
CA PRO A 492 3.12 -31.53 11.31
C PRO A 492 3.02 -31.57 12.84
N ASP A 493 3.77 -30.71 13.52
CA ASP A 493 3.77 -30.53 14.97
C ASP A 493 2.57 -29.69 15.46
N GLY A 494 1.79 -29.12 14.54
CA GLY A 494 0.68 -28.20 14.84
C GLY A 494 1.07 -26.73 14.77
N THR A 495 2.35 -26.40 14.59
CA THR A 495 2.79 -25.04 14.35
C THR A 495 2.08 -24.49 13.11
N LYS A 496 1.63 -23.23 13.16
CA LYS A 496 0.82 -22.60 12.12
C LYS A 496 1.29 -21.17 11.90
N TYR A 497 1.51 -20.81 10.64
CA TYR A 497 1.74 -19.43 10.20
C TYR A 497 0.55 -18.97 9.38
N GLU A 498 0.05 -17.77 9.65
CA GLU A 498 -1.00 -17.09 8.90
C GLU A 498 -0.54 -15.68 8.57
N GLY A 499 -0.41 -15.35 7.29
CA GLY A 499 0.08 -14.04 6.91
C GLY A 499 0.53 -13.95 5.47
N GLU A 500 1.41 -12.98 5.21
CA GLU A 500 1.92 -12.69 3.88
C GLU A 500 3.05 -13.65 3.47
N PHE A 501 3.10 -13.96 2.18
CA PHE A 501 4.11 -14.77 1.53
C PHE A 501 4.71 -13.99 0.37
N ARG A 502 6.04 -13.99 0.29
CA ARG A 502 6.77 -13.44 -0.86
C ARG A 502 7.87 -14.40 -1.26
N ARG A 503 7.99 -14.66 -2.57
CA ARG A 503 8.98 -15.60 -3.14
C ARG A 503 8.93 -16.98 -2.46
N GLY A 504 7.73 -17.43 -2.10
CA GLY A 504 7.51 -18.77 -1.59
C GLY A 504 7.72 -18.97 -0.09
N GLY A 505 7.97 -17.94 0.73
CA GLY A 505 8.11 -18.06 2.18
C GLY A 505 7.40 -16.94 2.94
N PRO A 506 7.18 -17.09 4.27
CA PRO A 506 6.63 -16.04 5.12
C PRO A 506 7.43 -14.75 4.96
N ASN A 507 6.75 -13.65 4.64
CA ASN A 507 7.37 -12.36 4.39
C ASN A 507 6.30 -11.26 4.49
N GLY A 508 6.55 -10.21 5.26
CA GLY A 508 5.52 -9.21 5.59
C GLY A 508 4.89 -9.50 6.95
N MET A 509 3.65 -9.06 7.17
CA MET A 509 2.95 -9.28 8.43
C MET A 509 2.37 -10.69 8.52
N GLY A 510 2.43 -11.28 9.72
CA GLY A 510 1.74 -12.53 10.00
C GLY A 510 1.78 -12.92 11.46
N GLN A 511 1.07 -14.01 11.75
CA GLN A 511 1.02 -14.63 13.06
C GLN A 511 1.58 -16.06 12.96
N MET A 512 2.52 -16.41 13.83
CA MET A 512 3.01 -17.77 14.04
C MET A 512 2.54 -18.27 15.40
N THR A 513 1.73 -19.31 15.38
CA THR A 513 1.32 -20.06 16.57
C THR A 513 2.13 -21.35 16.62
N PHE A 514 2.97 -21.49 17.64
CA PHE A 514 3.80 -22.66 17.86
C PHE A 514 3.04 -23.77 18.57
N ALA A 515 3.53 -25.00 18.44
CA ALA A 515 2.95 -26.18 19.06
C ALA A 515 2.91 -26.12 20.61
N ASP A 516 3.78 -25.35 21.24
CA ASP A 516 3.81 -25.14 22.69
C ASP A 516 2.78 -24.10 23.18
N GLY A 517 2.06 -23.45 22.27
CA GLY A 517 1.12 -22.37 22.56
C GLY A 517 1.73 -20.97 22.51
N THR A 518 3.03 -20.84 22.26
CA THR A 518 3.65 -19.54 22.01
C THR A 518 3.07 -18.92 20.73
N VAL A 519 2.72 -17.64 20.75
CA VAL A 519 2.18 -16.90 19.61
C VAL A 519 3.04 -15.69 19.34
N TYR A 520 3.63 -15.63 18.16
CA TYR A 520 4.26 -14.42 17.63
C TYR A 520 3.34 -13.75 16.62
N ASP A 521 3.05 -12.47 16.80
CA ASP A 521 2.30 -11.64 15.86
C ASP A 521 3.16 -10.45 15.46
N GLY A 522 3.61 -10.39 14.20
CA GLY A 522 4.56 -9.36 13.78
C GLY A 522 5.16 -9.58 12.40
N GLN A 523 6.31 -8.96 12.20
CA GLN A 523 7.01 -8.93 10.92
C GLN A 523 7.82 -10.20 10.67
N PHE A 524 7.77 -10.65 9.41
CA PHE A 524 8.57 -11.74 8.88
C PHE A 524 9.45 -11.25 7.73
N ILE A 525 10.74 -11.51 7.79
CA ILE A 525 11.66 -11.31 6.67
C ILE A 525 12.32 -12.64 6.35
N LYS A 526 12.09 -13.13 5.12
CA LYS A 526 12.61 -14.42 4.63
C LYS A 526 12.32 -15.59 5.60
N GLY A 527 11.13 -15.61 6.19
CA GLY A 527 10.70 -16.67 7.12
C GLY A 527 11.08 -16.46 8.58
N LYS A 528 11.76 -15.36 8.93
CA LYS A 528 12.26 -15.12 10.28
C LYS A 528 11.50 -14.00 10.97
N PHE A 529 11.36 -14.08 12.29
CA PHE A 529 10.88 -12.93 13.06
C PHE A 529 11.97 -11.88 13.00
N ASP A 530 11.71 -10.83 12.23
CA ASP A 530 12.69 -9.82 11.89
C ASP A 530 11.91 -8.54 11.61
N GLY A 531 12.20 -7.50 12.39
CA GLY A 531 11.33 -6.35 12.56
C GLY A 531 10.46 -6.48 13.82
N PHE A 532 9.38 -5.71 13.91
CA PHE A 532 8.62 -5.62 15.15
C PHE A 532 7.53 -6.68 15.27
N GLY A 533 7.29 -7.11 16.51
CA GLY A 533 6.19 -8.02 16.82
C GLY A 533 5.88 -8.09 18.30
N VAL A 534 4.87 -8.89 18.61
CA VAL A 534 4.47 -9.27 19.95
C VAL A 534 4.58 -10.77 20.07
N CYS A 535 5.40 -11.27 20.99
CA CYS A 535 5.47 -12.67 21.33
C CYS A 535 4.79 -12.91 22.67
N HIS A 536 3.68 -13.63 22.64
CA HIS A 536 3.03 -14.22 23.80
C HIS A 536 3.66 -15.59 24.03
N TYR A 537 4.50 -15.73 25.05
CA TYR A 537 5.16 -16.98 25.38
C TYR A 537 4.19 -17.93 26.09
N SER A 538 4.42 -19.23 25.93
CA SER A 538 3.63 -20.29 26.57
C SER A 538 3.63 -20.24 28.11
N ASP A 539 4.62 -19.57 28.72
CA ASP A 539 4.71 -19.34 30.16
C ASP A 539 3.97 -18.08 30.65
N GLY A 540 3.26 -17.39 29.75
CA GLY A 540 2.47 -16.19 30.04
C GLY A 540 3.25 -14.88 29.91
N ARG A 541 4.57 -14.90 29.72
CA ARG A 541 5.33 -13.68 29.43
C ARG A 541 4.90 -13.08 28.09
N VAL A 542 4.99 -11.76 27.98
CA VAL A 542 4.73 -11.05 26.73
C VAL A 542 5.91 -10.13 26.44
N TYR A 543 6.55 -10.34 25.29
CA TYR A 543 7.51 -9.40 24.73
C TYR A 543 6.86 -8.62 23.60
N ARG A 544 6.99 -7.30 23.62
CA ARG A 544 6.60 -6.40 22.53
C ARG A 544 7.81 -5.53 22.18
N GLY A 545 8.31 -5.64 20.94
CA GLY A 545 9.50 -4.90 20.53
C GLY A 545 10.05 -5.38 19.20
N GLU A 546 11.30 -5.03 18.92
CA GLU A 546 12.02 -5.51 17.74
C GLU A 546 12.43 -6.97 17.92
N PHE A 547 12.48 -7.67 16.80
CA PHE A 547 13.04 -8.99 16.64
C PHE A 547 14.08 -8.96 15.55
N ARG A 548 15.09 -9.79 15.71
CA ARG A 548 16.08 -10.07 14.67
C ARG A 548 16.37 -11.55 14.71
N GLU A 549 16.21 -12.23 13.58
CA GLU A 549 16.56 -13.64 13.45
C GLU A 549 15.89 -14.52 14.53
N HIS A 550 14.58 -14.30 14.76
CA HIS A 550 13.73 -14.97 15.76
C HIS A 550 13.87 -14.52 17.22
N LYS A 551 14.84 -13.66 17.53
CA LYS A 551 15.14 -13.24 18.90
C LYS A 551 14.69 -11.81 19.16
N ALA A 552 14.24 -11.54 20.38
CA ALA A 552 14.05 -10.17 20.85
C ALA A 552 15.37 -9.39 20.70
N HIS A 553 15.29 -8.25 20.03
CA HIS A 553 16.42 -7.38 19.76
C HIS A 553 15.94 -5.93 19.82
N GLY A 554 16.84 -4.95 19.75
CA GLY A 554 16.45 -3.54 19.66
C GLY A 554 15.62 -3.08 20.86
N THR A 555 14.73 -2.13 20.67
CA THR A 555 13.91 -1.61 21.77
C THR A 555 12.67 -2.47 22.00
N GLY A 556 12.37 -2.76 23.27
CA GLY A 556 11.23 -3.59 23.63
C GLY A 556 10.78 -3.47 25.08
N ARG A 557 9.63 -4.08 25.36
CA ARG A 557 9.04 -4.21 26.69
C ARG A 557 8.67 -5.67 26.94
N LEU A 558 9.17 -6.22 28.04
CA LEU A 558 8.87 -7.57 28.51
C LEU A 558 8.01 -7.49 29.77
N THR A 559 6.89 -8.19 29.79
CA THR A 559 6.02 -8.35 30.98
C THR A 559 5.94 -9.81 31.42
N ASP A 560 5.67 -10.02 32.70
CA ASP A 560 5.33 -11.34 33.25
C ASP A 560 3.88 -11.74 32.93
N ALA A 561 3.46 -12.92 33.39
CA ALA A 561 2.12 -13.46 33.20
C ALA A 561 1.01 -12.64 33.89
N ASN A 562 1.35 -11.76 34.84
CA ASN A 562 0.41 -10.88 35.53
C ASN A 562 0.36 -9.48 34.88
N GLY A 563 1.16 -9.23 33.84
CA GLY A 563 1.30 -7.92 33.20
C GLY A 563 2.28 -6.97 33.91
N THR A 564 3.01 -7.44 34.93
CA THR A 564 4.07 -6.67 35.59
C THR A 564 5.23 -6.48 34.62
N VAL A 565 5.73 -5.25 34.50
CA VAL A 565 6.88 -4.95 33.65
C VAL A 565 8.14 -5.56 34.24
N ILE A 566 8.76 -6.49 33.52
CA ILE A 566 10.06 -7.08 33.86
C ILE A 566 11.18 -6.14 33.39
N HIS A 567 11.09 -5.65 32.16
CA HIS A 567 12.07 -4.74 31.57
C HIS A 567 11.45 -3.89 30.47
N THR A 568 11.91 -2.64 30.33
CA THR A 568 11.64 -1.78 29.18
C THR A 568 12.97 -1.13 28.80
N GLY A 569 13.41 -1.32 27.56
CA GLY A 569 14.75 -0.87 27.15
C GLY A 569 15.28 -1.66 25.95
N LEU A 570 16.61 -1.66 25.83
CA LEU A 570 17.33 -2.33 24.76
C LEU A 570 17.47 -3.84 25.03
N PHE A 571 17.24 -4.66 24.01
CA PHE A 571 17.47 -6.09 23.99
C PHE A 571 18.54 -6.44 22.96
N ILE A 572 19.41 -7.39 23.31
CA ILE A 572 20.36 -8.00 22.39
C ILE A 572 20.17 -9.50 22.45
N ASP A 573 19.55 -10.07 21.42
CA ASP A 573 19.42 -11.52 21.23
C ASP A 573 18.75 -12.21 22.44
N ASP A 574 17.56 -11.73 22.80
CA ASP A 574 16.72 -12.13 23.94
C ASP A 574 17.14 -11.60 25.32
N PHE A 575 18.30 -10.93 25.42
CA PHE A 575 18.81 -10.43 26.69
C PHE A 575 18.53 -8.93 26.88
N PRO A 576 17.84 -8.51 27.95
CA PRO A 576 17.70 -7.10 28.29
C PRO A 576 19.05 -6.51 28.72
N VAL A 577 19.34 -5.29 28.27
CA VAL A 577 20.55 -4.54 28.62
C VAL A 577 20.22 -3.56 29.74
N SER A 578 20.93 -3.64 30.87
CA SER A 578 20.83 -2.64 31.94
C SER A 578 21.57 -1.35 31.57
N GLU A 579 20.98 -0.20 31.87
CA GLU A 579 21.72 1.06 31.95
C GLU A 579 22.49 1.05 33.29
N ASP A 580 23.78 0.71 33.24
CA ASP A 580 24.74 0.89 34.35
C ASP A 580 25.62 2.13 34.12
#